data_AF-A0A0Q7MFN1-F1
#
_entry.id   AF-A0A0Q7MFN1-F1
#
_cell.length_a   1.000
_cell.length_b   1.000
_cell.length_c   1.000
_cell.angle_alpha   90.00
_cell.angle_beta   90.00
_cell.angle_gamma   90.00
#
_symmetry.space_group_name_H-M   'P 1'
#
loop_
_entity.id
_entity.type
_entity.pdbx_description
1 polymer ?
#
loop_
_entity_poly.entity_id
_entity_poly.type
_entity_poly.pdbx_seq_one_letter_code
_entity_poly.pdbx_strand_id
1 'polypeptide(L)' 'MFHIYEDLGQFAVTITTEWSGRYQVEGDPQWREVTGTATTTATGPLFEVQERRSHLVTGLCTDVPKPADC' A
#
# COMPACT_ATOMS: atom_id res chain seq x y z
N MET A 1 10.45 1.09 5.13
CA MET A 1 9.31 0.78 6.02
C MET A 1 8.38 -0.15 5.26
N PHE A 2 7.92 -1.25 5.85
CA PHE A 2 6.95 -2.18 5.27
C PHE A 2 5.89 -2.53 6.32
N HIS A 3 4.72 -2.99 5.88
CA HIS A 3 3.63 -3.46 6.74
C HIS A 3 3.39 -4.95 6.48
N ILE A 4 3.15 -5.72 7.54
CA ILE A 4 2.82 -7.15 7.47
C ILE A 4 1.32 -7.29 7.72
N TYR A 5 0.62 -7.95 6.80
CA TYR A 5 -0.78 -8.35 6.99
C TYR A 5 -0.80 -9.70 7.70
N GLU A 6 -1.29 -9.72 8.94
CA GLU A 6 -1.39 -10.94 9.75
C GLU A 6 -2.72 -11.70 9.51
N ASP A 7 -3.74 -10.97 9.06
CA ASP A 7 -5.06 -11.49 8.77
C ASP A 7 -5.28 -11.72 7.27
N LEU A 8 -6.11 -12.72 6.94
CA LEU A 8 -6.56 -13.00 5.57
C LEU A 8 -7.82 -12.19 5.23
N GLY A 9 -8.02 -11.87 3.95
CA GLY A 9 -9.21 -11.19 3.47
C GLY A 9 -8.94 -9.99 2.56
N GLN A 10 -9.92 -9.11 2.41
CA GLN A 10 -9.80 -7.91 1.57
C GLN A 10 -9.33 -6.70 2.37
N PHE A 11 -8.29 -6.02 1.87
CA PHE A 11 -7.70 -4.84 2.47
C PHE A 11 -7.54 -3.73 1.43
N ALA A 12 -7.43 -2.47 1.89
CA ALA A 12 -7.04 -1.34 1.08
C ALA A 12 -6.01 -0.50 1.84
N VAL A 13 -5.07 0.11 1.12
CA VAL A 13 -4.10 1.04 1.70
C VAL A 13 -4.69 2.45 1.67
N THR A 14 -4.71 3.12 2.82
CA THR A 14 -5.08 4.53 2.95
C THR A 14 -3.85 5.36 3.28
N ILE A 15 -3.64 6.45 2.54
CA ILE A 15 -2.59 7.43 2.78
C ILE A 15 -3.23 8.75 3.18
N THR A 16 -2.77 9.33 4.29
CA THR A 16 -3.14 10.66 4.73
C THR A 16 -1.90 11.54 4.72
N THR A 17 -1.99 12.68 4.05
CA THR A 17 -0.92 13.68 3.97
C THR A 17 -1.39 14.97 4.62
N GLU A 18 -0.60 15.51 5.53
CA GLU A 18 -0.78 16.83 6.11
C GLU A 18 0.14 17.83 5.40
N TRP A 19 -0.41 19.00 5.09
CA TRP A 19 0.25 20.07 4.36
C TRP A 19 0.38 21.30 5.25
N SER A 20 1.59 21.86 5.29
CA SER A 20 1.85 23.22 5.74
C SER A 20 2.44 24.03 4.59
N GLY A 21 2.35 25.36 4.67
CA GLY A 21 2.80 26.25 3.62
C GLY A 21 3.46 27.50 4.17
N ARG A 22 4.34 28.09 3.36
CA ARG A 22 4.97 29.38 3.63
C ARG A 22 4.75 30.31 2.44
N TYR A 23 4.63 31.60 2.71
CA TYR A 23 4.48 32.63 1.68
C TYR A 23 5.38 33.84 1.97
N GLN A 24 5.66 34.62 0.92
CA GLN A 24 6.41 35.86 0.97
C GLN A 24 5.64 36.94 0.21
N VAL A 25 5.80 38.21 0.60
CA VAL A 25 5.14 39.34 -0.06
C VAL A 25 6.19 40.10 -0.86
N GLU A 26 5.84 40.53 -2.07
CA GLU A 26 6.76 41.30 -2.92
C GLU A 26 7.27 42.56 -2.19
N GLY A 27 8.58 42.81 -2.26
CA GLY A 27 9.23 43.91 -1.55
C GLY A 27 9.55 43.64 -0.08
N ASP A 28 9.18 42.47 0.45
CA ASP A 28 9.48 42.07 1.82
C ASP A 28 10.15 40.67 1.86
N PRO A 29 11.43 40.58 2.29
CA PRO A 29 12.15 39.31 2.31
C PRO A 29 11.63 38.33 3.38
N GLN A 30 10.71 38.71 4.25
CA GLN A 30 10.20 37.85 5.31
C GLN A 30 9.23 36.76 4.79
N TRP A 31 9.63 35.50 4.99
CA TRP A 31 8.73 34.35 4.89
C TRP A 31 7.79 34.29 6.09
N ARG A 32 6.51 34.04 5.82
CA ARG A 32 5.44 33.87 6.80
C ARG A 32 4.84 32.49 6.65
N GLU A 33 4.45 31.91 7.78
CA GLU A 33 3.71 30.65 7.79
C GLU A 33 2.25 30.90 7.38
N VAL A 34 1.69 29.98 6.60
CA VAL A 34 0.23 29.91 6.40
C VAL A 34 -0.38 29.42 7.71
N THR A 35 -1.45 30.08 8.17
CA THR A 35 -2.13 29.67 9.41
C THR A 35 -2.87 28.34 9.21
N GLY A 36 -2.51 27.35 10.03
CA GLY A 36 -3.14 26.03 10.03
C GLY A 36 -2.47 25.02 9.10
N THR A 37 -3.07 23.83 9.01
CA THR A 37 -2.66 22.77 8.10
C THR A 37 -3.85 22.32 7.26
N ALA A 38 -3.57 21.71 6.11
CA ALA A 38 -4.57 21.06 5.27
C ALA A 38 -4.29 19.56 5.22
N THR A 39 -5.33 18.75 5.04
CA THR A 39 -5.18 17.29 4.96
C THR A 39 -5.73 16.78 3.64
N THR A 40 -5.02 15.85 3.01
CA THR A 40 -5.50 15.08 1.86
C THR A 40 -5.43 13.60 2.21
N THR A 41 -6.54 12.89 1.99
CA THR A 41 -6.62 11.44 2.21
C THR A 41 -6.97 10.76 0.89
N ALA A 42 -6.25 9.67 0.58
CA ALA A 42 -6.49 8.84 -0.59
C ALA A 42 -6.48 7.37 -0.19
N THR A 43 -7.45 6.60 -0.69
CA THR A 43 -7.56 5.15 -0.47
C THR A 43 -7.38 4.44 -1.80
N GLY A 44 -6.49 3.46 -1.85
CA GLY A 44 -6.27 2.62 -3.02
C GLY A 44 -7.38 1.59 -3.25
N PRO A 45 -7.32 0.81 -4.34
CA PRO A 45 -8.26 -0.28 -4.57
C PRO A 45 -8.11 -1.39 -3.51
N LEU A 46 -9.17 -2.19 -3.35
CA LEU A 46 -9.11 -3.40 -2.55
C LEU A 46 -8.17 -4.43 -3.20
N PHE A 47 -7.42 -5.14 -2.38
CA PHE A 47 -6.66 -6.33 -2.75
C PHE A 47 -6.88 -7.43 -1.72
N GLU A 48 -6.66 -8.68 -2.11
CA GLU A 48 -6.88 -9.84 -1.25
C GLU A 48 -5.56 -10.38 -0.71
N VAL A 49 -5.51 -10.57 0.61
CA VAL A 49 -4.44 -11.27 1.30
C VAL A 49 -4.88 -12.72 1.48
N GLN A 50 -4.10 -13.64 0.92
CA GLN A 50 -4.38 -15.08 0.99
C GLN A 50 -3.17 -15.84 1.52
N GLU A 51 -3.42 -16.89 2.31
CA GLU A 51 -2.40 -17.86 2.68
C GLU A 51 -2.07 -18.75 1.48
N ARG A 52 -0.78 -19.09 1.33
CA ARG A 52 -0.29 -20.06 0.34
C ARG A 52 0.56 -21.10 1.04
N ARG A 53 0.15 -22.37 0.95
CA ARG A 53 0.91 -23.50 1.48
C ARG A 53 1.54 -24.27 0.33
N SER A 54 2.86 -24.42 0.38
CA SER A 54 3.59 -25.32 -0.51
C SER A 54 3.66 -26.71 0.11
N HIS A 55 3.69 -27.73 -0.74
CA HIS A 55 4.05 -29.09 -0.34
C HIS A 55 5.00 -29.67 -1.40
N LEU A 56 5.78 -30.67 -1.00
CA LEU A 56 6.73 -31.31 -1.89
C LEU A 56 6.00 -32.29 -2.81
N VAL A 57 6.24 -32.18 -4.12
CA VAL A 57 5.67 -33.05 -5.16
C VAL A 57 6.79 -33.76 -5.92
N THR A 58 6.49 -34.94 -6.47
CA THR A 58 7.45 -35.74 -7.26
C THR A 58 7.40 -35.44 -8.77
N GLY A 59 6.38 -34.69 -9.22
CA GLY A 59 6.21 -34.19 -10.59
C GLY A 59 5.36 -32.91 -10.60
N LEU A 60 5.40 -32.17 -11.70
CA LEU A 60 4.62 -30.94 -11.87
C LEU A 60 3.21 -31.26 -12.38
N CYS A 61 2.20 -30.45 -12.00
CA CYS A 61 0.84 -30.60 -12.54
C CYS A 61 0.72 -30.34 -14.04
N THR A 62 1.80 -29.89 -14.67
CA THR A 62 1.94 -29.70 -16.12
C THR A 62 2.61 -30.88 -16.83
N ASP A 63 3.08 -31.91 -16.12
CA ASP A 63 3.75 -33.06 -16.70
C ASP A 63 2.77 -34.00 -17.44
N VAL A 64 3.29 -34.78 -18.39
CA VAL A 64 2.52 -35.79 -19.13
C VAL A 64 3.20 -37.16 -18.97
N PRO A 65 2.53 -38.16 -18.37
CA PRO A 65 1.17 -38.12 -17.82
C PRO A 65 1.03 -37.23 -16.57
N LYS A 66 -0.14 -36.60 -16.39
CA LYS A 66 -0.44 -35.73 -15.25
C LYS A 66 -0.38 -36.53 -13.94
N PRO A 67 0.37 -36.08 -12.91
CA PRO A 67 0.37 -36.70 -11.58
C PRO A 67 -1.03 -36.70 -10.92
N ALA A 68 -1.29 -37.69 -10.06
CA ALA A 68 -2.61 -37.90 -9.43
C ALA A 68 -2.86 -37.04 -8.17
N ASP A 69 -1.81 -36.42 -7.64
CA ASP A 69 -1.81 -35.48 -6.52
C ASP A 69 -2.01 -34.01 -6.97
N CYS A 70 -2.23 -33.84 -8.27
CA CYS A 70 -2.83 -32.67 -8.90
C CYS A 70 -4.31 -32.94 -9.26
#